data_AF-S7VHL3-F1
#
_entry.id   AF-S7VHL3-F1
#
_cell.length_a   1.000
_cell.length_b   1.000
_cell.length_c   1.000
_cell.angle_alpha   90.00
_cell.angle_beta   90.00
_cell.angle_gamma   90.00
#
_symmetry.space_group_name_H-M   'P 1'
#
loop_
_entity.id
_entity.type
_entity.pdbx_description
1 polymer ?
#
loop_
_entity_poly.entity_id
_entity_poly.type
_entity_poly.pdbx_seq_one_letter_code
_entity_poly.pdbx_strand_id
1 'polypeptide(L)'
;MAEPETNKTNFLKRLQTKWKLKSLWQVVLVLVVFACTGFTILFIKQPIFDFLGLDTTESSFLKTMLYLLLVLPLYQVFLLIYGFIFGQFAFFWEKEKQFFRRMARLFSQNKSNTKIVDR
;
A
#
# COMPACT_ATOMS: atom_id res chain seq x y z
N MET A 1 22.38 -39.93 18.59
CA MET A 1 22.27 -38.52 19.00
C MET A 1 21.41 -37.82 17.96
N ALA A 2 20.14 -37.56 18.28
CA ALA A 2 19.21 -36.87 17.39
C ALA A 2 18.89 -35.52 18.06
N GLU A 3 19.32 -34.42 17.46
CA GLU A 3 18.84 -33.10 17.85
C GLU A 3 17.50 -32.85 17.14
N PRO A 4 16.42 -32.51 17.88
CA PRO A 4 15.11 -32.34 17.29
C PRO A 4 15.02 -31.00 16.55
N GLU A 5 14.77 -31.08 15.25
CA GLU A 5 13.84 -30.24 14.49
C GLU A 5 13.63 -28.82 15.05
N THR A 6 14.42 -27.84 14.59
CA THR A 6 14.13 -26.42 14.84
C THR A 6 12.84 -26.03 14.10
N ASN A 7 11.68 -26.32 14.69
CA ASN A 7 10.40 -25.75 14.31
C ASN A 7 10.35 -24.30 14.80
N LYS A 8 11.22 -23.47 14.21
CA LYS A 8 11.09 -22.03 14.29
C LYS A 8 9.92 -21.71 13.37
N THR A 9 8.80 -21.31 13.95
CA THR A 9 7.70 -20.68 13.20
C THR A 9 8.27 -19.41 12.57
N ASN A 10 8.84 -19.56 11.39
CA ASN A 10 9.58 -18.52 10.69
C ASN A 10 8.57 -17.41 10.40
N PHE A 11 8.68 -16.27 11.08
CA PHE A 11 7.86 -15.09 10.84
C PHE A 11 7.77 -14.76 9.34
N LEU A 12 8.88 -14.96 8.63
CA LEU A 12 8.98 -14.87 7.17
C LEU A 12 8.06 -15.85 6.42
N LYS A 13 7.93 -17.11 6.87
CA LYS A 13 6.97 -18.08 6.29
C LYS A 13 5.52 -17.64 6.52
N ARG A 14 5.20 -17.06 7.69
CA ARG A 14 3.84 -16.51 7.94
C ARG A 14 3.52 -15.36 6.99
N LEU A 15 4.46 -14.45 6.79
CA LEU A 15 4.34 -13.35 5.82
C LEU A 15 4.23 -13.85 4.38
N GLN A 16 5.05 -14.84 4.02
CA GLN A 16 5.01 -15.49 2.72
C GLN A 16 3.61 -16.04 2.42
N THR A 17 3.05 -16.86 3.32
CA THR A 17 1.72 -17.45 3.14
C THR A 17 0.62 -16.38 3.14
N LYS A 18 0.69 -15.40 4.04
CA LYS A 18 -0.29 -14.31 4.11
C LYS A 18 -0.32 -13.47 2.84
N TRP A 19 0.84 -13.24 2.23
CA TRP A 19 0.98 -12.46 1.00
C TRP A 19 0.97 -13.31 -0.26
N LYS A 20 0.89 -14.65 -0.15
CA LYS A 20 0.94 -15.61 -1.26
C LYS A 20 2.19 -15.46 -2.14
N LEU A 21 3.34 -15.25 -1.50
CA LEU A 21 4.63 -15.10 -2.17
C LEU A 21 5.26 -16.46 -2.49
N LYS A 22 5.92 -16.59 -3.65
CA LYS A 22 6.51 -17.85 -4.11
C LYS A 22 7.77 -18.23 -3.33
N SER A 23 8.52 -17.24 -2.83
CA SER A 23 9.80 -17.48 -2.12
C SER A 23 10.01 -16.51 -0.96
N LEU A 24 10.75 -16.95 0.05
CA LEU A 24 11.18 -16.12 1.19
C LEU A 24 12.04 -14.93 0.74
N TRP A 25 12.83 -15.10 -0.32
CA TRP A 25 13.61 -14.01 -0.94
C TRP A 25 12.71 -12.87 -1.42
N GLN A 26 11.53 -13.17 -1.94
CA GLN A 26 10.57 -12.15 -2.36
C GLN A 26 10.03 -11.37 -1.16
N VAL A 27 9.82 -12.03 -0.01
CA VAL A 27 9.38 -11.37 1.23
C VAL A 27 10.42 -10.34 1.67
N VAL A 28 11.70 -10.70 1.66
CA VAL A 28 12.81 -9.81 2.05
C VAL A 28 12.89 -8.62 1.09
N LEU A 29 12.84 -8.86 -0.22
CA LEU A 29 12.83 -7.78 -1.21
C LEU A 29 11.64 -6.82 -1.01
N VAL A 30 10.43 -7.34 -0.79
CA VAL A 30 9.27 -6.51 -0.50
C VAL A 30 9.46 -5.70 0.78
N LEU A 31 10.08 -6.27 1.82
CA LEU A 31 10.36 -5.58 3.06
C LEU A 31 11.37 -4.43 2.87
N VAL A 32 12.42 -4.65 2.08
CA VAL A 32 13.40 -3.62 1.70
C VAL A 32 12.72 -2.50 0.91
N VAL A 33 11.90 -2.86 -0.09
CA VAL A 33 11.12 -1.88 -0.86
C VAL A 33 10.21 -1.08 0.06
N PHE A 34 9.53 -1.71 1.02
CA PHE A 34 8.70 -1.01 2.00
C PHE A 34 9.49 -0.04 2.87
N ALA A 35 10.70 -0.42 3.29
CA ALA A 35 11.58 0.46 4.06
C ALA A 35 12.04 1.67 3.22
N CYS A 36 12.51 1.44 2.00
CA CYS A 36 12.97 2.51 1.08
C CYS A 36 11.84 3.47 0.71
N THR A 37 10.67 2.92 0.34
CA THR A 37 9.48 3.73 0.03
C THR A 37 9.00 4.50 1.24
N GLY A 38 8.88 3.87 2.41
CA GLY A 38 8.52 4.54 3.67
C GLY A 38 9.43 5.74 3.97
N PHE A 39 10.74 5.56 3.81
CA PHE A 39 11.72 6.64 3.98
C PHE A 39 11.57 7.75 2.93
N THR A 40 11.37 7.37 1.66
CA THR A 40 11.19 8.32 0.54
C THR A 40 9.99 9.23 0.76
N ILE A 41 8.85 8.69 1.23
CA ILE A 41 7.67 9.52 1.48
C ILE A 41 7.89 10.49 2.65
N LEU A 42 8.58 10.07 3.73
CA LEU A 42 8.90 10.98 4.84
C LEU A 42 9.72 12.18 4.37
N PHE A 43 10.66 11.95 3.46
CA PHE A 43 11.46 13.01 2.83
C PHE A 43 10.63 13.90 1.91
N ILE A 44 9.70 13.33 1.15
CA ILE A 44 8.82 14.06 0.22
C ILE A 44 7.75 14.88 0.95
N LYS A 45 7.41 14.54 2.20
CA LYS A 45 6.45 15.30 3.02
C LYS A 45 6.86 16.76 3.13
N GLN A 46 8.10 17.06 3.51
CA GLN A 46 8.55 18.44 3.72
C GLN A 46 8.43 19.33 2.46
N PRO A 47 9.00 18.96 1.29
CA PRO A 47 8.91 19.78 0.09
C PRO A 47 7.50 19.87 -0.46
N ILE A 48 6.63 18.86 -0.27
CA ILE A 48 5.21 18.99 -0.65
C ILE A 48 4.51 20.04 0.22
N PHE A 49 4.78 20.04 1.53
CA PHE A 49 4.19 21.01 2.45
C PHE A 49 4.69 22.43 2.16
N ASP A 50 5.97 22.57 1.81
CA ASP A 50 6.57 23.86 1.45
C ASP A 50 6.14 24.34 0.05
N PHE A 51 6.05 23.44 -0.94
CA PHE A 51 5.59 23.75 -2.30
C PHE A 51 4.11 24.13 -2.34
N LEU A 52 3.29 23.57 -1.44
CA LEU A 52 1.89 23.99 -1.33
C LEU A 52 1.74 25.42 -0.79
N GLY A 53 2.80 26.05 -0.26
CA GLY A 53 2.90 27.50 -0.03
C GLY A 53 1.73 28.08 0.76
N LEU A 54 1.68 27.80 2.07
CA LEU A 54 0.45 27.99 2.82
C LEU A 54 0.59 29.01 3.94
N ASP A 55 0.27 30.25 3.58
CA ASP A 55 -0.10 31.29 4.54
C ASP A 55 -1.27 30.79 5.42
N THR A 56 -0.87 30.53 6.66
CA THR A 56 -1.51 30.41 7.97
C THR A 56 -3.03 30.38 8.21
N THR A 57 -3.96 30.64 7.28
CA THR A 57 -5.29 31.08 7.78
C THR A 57 -6.39 30.00 7.87
N GLU A 58 -6.69 29.14 6.89
CA GLU A 58 -7.99 28.39 6.96
C GLU A 58 -8.03 26.91 6.52
N SER A 59 -6.92 26.21 6.27
CA SER A 59 -7.02 24.89 5.60
C SER A 59 -6.08 23.75 6.04
N SER A 60 -5.59 23.73 7.28
CA SER A 60 -4.80 22.58 7.81
C SER A 60 -5.45 21.21 7.61
N PHE A 61 -6.77 21.13 7.70
CA PHE A 61 -7.51 19.88 7.46
C PHE A 61 -7.55 19.49 5.97
N LEU A 62 -7.93 20.41 5.08
CA LEU A 62 -7.98 20.17 3.63
C LEU A 62 -6.60 19.79 3.07
N LYS A 63 -5.52 20.38 3.58
CA LYS A 63 -4.14 20.04 3.21
C LYS A 63 -3.77 18.62 3.61
N THR A 64 -4.09 18.24 4.84
CA THR A 64 -3.81 16.89 5.34
C THR A 64 -4.62 15.85 4.57
N MET A 65 -5.88 16.16 4.25
CA MET A 65 -6.72 15.35 3.38
C MET A 65 -6.14 15.22 1.97
N LEU A 66 -5.76 16.33 1.33
CA LEU A 66 -5.19 16.30 -0.02
C LEU A 66 -3.85 15.58 -0.04
N TYR A 67 -2.98 15.81 0.95
CA TYR A 67 -1.72 15.07 1.14
C TYR A 67 -1.99 13.57 1.29
N LEU A 68 -2.91 13.17 2.16
CA LEU A 68 -3.24 11.75 2.37
C LEU A 68 -3.84 11.12 1.09
N LEU A 69 -4.62 11.90 0.35
CA LEU A 69 -5.22 11.49 -0.92
C LEU A 69 -4.19 11.38 -2.04
N LEU A 70 -3.15 12.24 -2.08
CA LEU A 70 -2.08 12.22 -3.09
C LEU A 70 -1.01 11.18 -2.76
N VAL A 71 -0.67 11.03 -1.48
CA VAL A 71 0.37 10.11 -1.04
C VAL A 71 -0.05 8.67 -1.29
N LEU A 72 -1.35 8.34 -1.12
CA LEU A 72 -1.91 7.01 -1.39
C LEU A 72 -1.60 6.49 -2.81
N PRO A 73 -1.98 7.19 -3.90
CA PRO A 73 -1.64 6.78 -5.26
C PRO A 73 -0.12 6.87 -5.53
N LEU A 74 0.58 7.84 -4.93
CA LEU A 74 2.03 7.96 -5.08
C LEU A 74 2.78 6.73 -4.53
N TYR A 75 2.39 6.24 -3.35
CA TYR A 75 2.91 4.99 -2.78
C TYR A 75 2.72 3.83 -3.75
N GLN A 76 1.55 3.74 -4.38
CA GLN A 76 1.24 2.65 -5.29
C GLN A 76 2.17 2.66 -6.52
N VAL A 77 2.43 3.85 -7.08
CA VAL A 77 3.40 4.05 -8.18
C VAL A 77 4.81 3.67 -7.74
N PHE A 78 5.27 4.11 -6.57
CA PHE A 78 6.60 3.73 -6.07
C PHE A 78 6.72 2.21 -5.90
N LEU A 79 5.72 1.55 -5.32
CA LEU A 79 5.72 0.09 -5.17
C LEU A 79 5.82 -0.62 -6.53
N LEU A 80 5.21 -0.09 -7.59
CA LEU A 80 5.32 -0.61 -8.95
C LEU A 80 6.72 -0.38 -9.53
N ILE A 81 7.30 0.80 -9.37
CA ILE A 81 8.66 1.14 -9.84
C ILE A 81 9.69 0.24 -9.17
N TYR A 82 9.68 0.16 -7.84
CA TYR A 82 10.58 -0.72 -7.10
C TYR A 82 10.30 -2.19 -7.42
N GLY A 83 9.03 -2.58 -7.53
CA GLY A 83 8.64 -3.91 -8.00
C GLY A 83 9.20 -4.25 -9.37
N PHE A 84 9.25 -3.29 -10.29
CA PHE A 84 9.86 -3.44 -11.61
C PHE A 84 11.37 -3.62 -11.51
N ILE A 85 12.06 -2.79 -10.73
CA ILE A 85 13.52 -2.86 -10.50
C ILE A 85 13.93 -4.23 -9.94
N PHE A 86 13.17 -4.79 -9.01
CA PHE A 86 13.48 -6.06 -8.35
C PHE A 86 12.83 -7.29 -9.02
N GLY A 87 12.17 -7.13 -10.18
CA GLY A 87 11.49 -8.23 -10.88
C GLY A 87 10.27 -8.82 -10.16
N GLN A 88 9.69 -8.09 -9.20
CA GLN A 88 8.47 -8.43 -8.45
C GLN A 88 7.22 -7.66 -8.93
N PHE A 89 7.25 -7.05 -10.12
CA PHE A 89 6.15 -6.23 -10.64
C PHE A 89 4.78 -6.93 -10.60
N ALA A 90 4.71 -8.19 -11.05
CA ALA A 90 3.46 -8.95 -11.09
C ALA A 90 2.84 -9.13 -9.68
N PHE A 91 3.67 -9.25 -8.65
CA PHE A 91 3.20 -9.33 -7.27
C PHE A 91 2.55 -8.02 -6.82
N PHE A 92 3.21 -6.89 -7.04
CA PHE A 92 2.68 -5.58 -6.67
C PHE A 92 1.44 -5.20 -7.48
N TRP A 93 1.41 -5.54 -8.77
CA TRP A 93 0.26 -5.34 -9.65
C TRP A 93 -0.98 -6.11 -9.18
N GLU A 94 -0.82 -7.37 -8.73
CA GLU A 94 -1.93 -8.13 -8.15
C GLU A 94 -2.42 -7.54 -6.81
N LYS A 95 -1.50 -6.98 -6.01
CA LYS A 95 -1.87 -6.25 -4.78
C LYS A 95 -2.66 -4.97 -5.10
N GLU A 96 -2.21 -4.18 -6.07
CA GLU A 96 -2.88 -2.96 -6.52
C GLU A 96 -4.28 -3.26 -7.04
N LYS A 97 -4.42 -4.24 -7.94
CA LYS A 97 -5.73 -4.69 -8.41
C LYS A 97 -6.63 -5.15 -7.27
N GLN A 98 -6.09 -5.83 -6.27
CA GLN A 98 -6.89 -6.26 -5.11
C GLN A 98 -7.40 -5.07 -4.30
N PHE A 99 -6.57 -4.03 -4.14
CA PHE A 99 -6.97 -2.78 -3.50
C PHE A 99 -8.04 -2.06 -4.32
N PHE A 100 -7.83 -1.90 -5.63
CA PHE A 100 -8.79 -1.26 -6.52
C PHE A 100 -10.12 -2.01 -6.61
N ARG A 101 -10.11 -3.36 -6.67
CA ARG A 101 -11.33 -4.18 -6.61
C ARG A 101 -12.13 -3.96 -5.33
N ARG A 102 -11.47 -3.74 -4.19
CA ARG A 102 -12.15 -3.42 -2.93
C ARG A 102 -12.76 -2.03 -2.96
N MET A 103 -12.02 -1.03 -3.44
CA MET A 103 -12.56 0.33 -3.60
C MET A 103 -13.73 0.37 -4.59
N ALA A 104 -13.60 -0.29 -5.74
CA ALA A 104 -14.65 -0.38 -6.75
C ALA A 104 -15.91 -1.07 -6.22
N ARG A 105 -15.78 -2.11 -5.39
CA ARG A 105 -16.94 -2.75 -4.72
C ARG A 105 -17.64 -1.78 -3.76
N LEU A 106 -16.90 -1.00 -2.99
CA LEU A 106 -17.48 0.01 -2.09
C LEU A 106 -18.24 1.09 -2.87
N PHE A 107 -17.70 1.55 -3.99
CA PHE A 107 -18.40 2.48 -4.89
C PHE A 107 -19.62 1.85 -5.58
N SER A 108 -19.55 0.57 -5.94
CA SER A 108 -20.65 -0.12 -6.64
C SER A 108 -21.83 -0.50 -5.75
N GLN A 109 -21.67 -0.61 -4.43
CA GLN A 109 -22.76 -0.96 -3.51
C GLN A 109 -23.76 0.18 -3.28
N ASN A 110 -23.43 1.41 -3.67
CA ASN A 110 -24.28 2.58 -3.42
C ASN A 110 -25.44 2.76 -4.43
N LYS A 111 -25.66 1.80 -5.34
CA LYS A 111 -26.68 1.89 -6.41
C LYS A 111 -27.94 1.06 -6.17
N SER A 112 -28.07 0.35 -5.04
CA SER A 112 -29.17 -0.64 -4.84
C SER A 112 -30.22 -0.27 -3.78
N ASN A 113 -30.29 0.98 -3.29
CA ASN A 113 -31.26 1.36 -2.25
C ASN A 113 -32.33 2.38 -2.69
N THR A 114 -32.57 2.52 -4.00
CA THR A 114 -33.54 3.49 -4.54
C THR A 114 -34.77 2.83 -5.19
N LYS A 115 -35.09 1.57 -4.85
CA LYS A 115 -36.21 0.82 -5.46
C LYS A 115 -37.23 0.26 -4.46
N ILE A 116 -37.35 0.82 -3.25
CA ILE A 116 -38.33 0.35 -2.23
C ILE A 116 -39.20 1.51 -1.67
N VAL A 117 -39.19 2.70 -2.27
CA VAL A 117 -40.09 3.81 -1.88
C VAL A 117 -40.92 4.22 -3.09
N ASP A 118 -41.76 3.31 -3.59
CA ASP A 118 -42.83 3.62 -4.58
C ASP A 118 -43.76 2.40 -4.73
N ARG A 119 -44.30 1.90 -3.61
CA ARG A 119 -45.43 0.96 -3.64
C ARG A 119 -46.34 1.11 -2.44
#